data_AF-A0A7J8NQT3-F1
#
_entry.id   AF-A0A7J8NQT3-F1
#
_cell.length_a   1.000
_cell.length_b   1.000
_cell.length_c   1.000
_cell.angle_alpha   90.00
_cell.angle_beta   90.00
_cell.angle_gamma   90.00
#
_symmetry.space_group_name_H-M   'P 1'
#
loop_
_entity.id
_entity.type
_entity.pdbx_description
1 polymer ?
#
loop_
_entity_poly.entity_id
_entity_poly.type
_entity_poly.pdbx_seq_one_letter_code
_entity_poly.pdbx_strand_id
1 'polypeptide(L)'
;MENDLANISLDDEEEILQIQSEVEPVKEIYDLCLVGCFLAMSVIHFPVMRSTMANLWHPVRGVQITNLGEKRFLFSFFHKMDLDQVKNGDP
;
A
#
# COMPACT_ATOMS: atom_id res chain seq x y z
N MET A 1 -38.07 24.67 19.34
CA MET A 1 -36.93 24.14 18.58
C MET A 1 -37.24 22.68 18.37
N GLU A 2 -37.50 22.35 17.12
CA GLU A 2 -38.09 21.08 16.69
C GLU A 2 -37.16 19.91 16.96
N ASN A 3 -37.76 18.88 17.57
CA ASN A 3 -37.24 17.54 17.67
C ASN A 3 -37.25 16.91 16.29
N ASP A 4 -36.09 16.69 15.69
CA ASP A 4 -35.93 15.76 14.56
C ASP A 4 -34.62 14.98 14.74
N LEU A 5 -34.56 14.21 15.82
CA LEU A 5 -33.73 13.00 15.85
C LEU A 5 -34.45 11.97 15.00
N ALA A 6 -34.19 12.03 13.70
CA ALA A 6 -34.78 11.14 12.71
C ALA A 6 -34.51 9.67 13.12
N ASN A 7 -35.63 9.01 13.37
CA ASN A 7 -35.88 7.59 13.52
C ASN A 7 -35.00 6.71 12.60
N ILE A 8 -33.88 6.19 13.12
CA ILE A 8 -33.13 5.12 12.48
C ILE A 8 -33.81 3.80 12.88
N SER A 9 -34.78 3.38 12.08
CA SER A 9 -35.33 2.02 12.17
C SER A 9 -34.35 1.07 11.48
N LEU A 10 -33.68 0.22 12.25
CA LEU A 10 -32.93 -0.91 11.72
C LEU A 10 -33.95 -1.99 11.33
N ASP A 11 -34.41 -1.93 10.08
CA ASP A 11 -35.08 -3.06 9.45
C ASP A 11 -34.01 -4.00 8.90
N ASP A 12 -34.12 -5.25 9.29
CA ASP A 12 -33.08 -6.30 9.25
C ASP A 12 -33.04 -6.96 7.87
N GLU A 13 -32.78 -6.18 6.82
CA GLU A 13 -32.44 -6.70 5.50
C GLU A 13 -31.04 -6.19 5.13
N GLU A 14 -30.15 -7.09 4.71
CA GLU A 14 -28.74 -6.82 4.39
C GLU A 14 -28.59 -5.70 3.34
N GLU A 15 -28.62 -4.45 3.77
CA GLU A 15 -28.40 -3.30 2.92
C GLU A 15 -26.89 -3.14 2.72
N ILE A 16 -26.38 -3.87 1.73
CA ILE A 16 -25.00 -3.74 1.27
C ILE A 16 -24.82 -2.31 0.77
N LEU A 17 -24.18 -1.46 1.56
CA LEU A 17 -23.80 -0.10 1.18
C LEU A 17 -22.85 -0.16 -0.03
N GLN A 18 -23.42 -0.07 -1.24
CA GLN A 18 -22.64 0.12 -2.45
C GLN A 18 -22.15 1.56 -2.50
N ILE A 19 -20.91 1.76 -2.07
CA ILE A 19 -20.18 3.00 -2.31
C ILE A 19 -19.97 3.11 -3.82
N GLN A 20 -20.80 3.90 -4.50
CA GLN A 20 -20.53 4.34 -5.87
C GLN A 20 -19.41 5.37 -5.79
N SER A 21 -18.15 4.92 -5.82
CA SER A 21 -17.05 5.84 -6.03
C SER A 21 -17.12 6.34 -7.46
N GLU A 22 -17.42 7.63 -7.66
CA GLU A 22 -17.06 8.31 -8.90
C GLU A 22 -15.56 8.06 -9.10
N VAL A 23 -15.21 7.31 -10.15
CA VAL A 23 -13.82 7.05 -10.52
C VAL A 23 -13.28 8.33 -11.14
N GLU A 24 -12.90 9.28 -10.28
CA GLU A 24 -11.93 10.28 -10.71
C GLU A 24 -10.69 9.54 -11.19
N PRO A 25 -10.03 9.98 -12.27
CA PRO A 25 -8.77 9.39 -12.69
C PRO A 25 -7.80 9.55 -11.53
N VAL A 26 -7.55 8.44 -10.82
CA VAL A 26 -6.60 8.39 -9.72
C VAL A 26 -5.27 8.83 -10.31
N LYS A 27 -4.88 10.06 -10.00
CA LYS A 27 -3.54 10.52 -10.32
C LYS A 27 -2.60 9.56 -9.60
N GLU A 28 -1.84 8.78 -10.35
CA GLU A 28 -0.90 7.83 -9.75
C GLU A 28 0.18 8.66 -9.04
N ILE A 29 0.02 8.83 -7.73
CA ILE A 29 0.95 9.59 -6.89
C ILE A 29 2.09 8.65 -6.52
N TYR A 30 3.25 8.85 -7.14
CA TYR A 30 4.47 8.05 -6.92
C TYR A 30 5.42 8.67 -5.88
N ASP A 31 4.94 9.62 -5.07
CA ASP A 31 5.77 10.42 -4.16
C ASP A 31 6.49 9.59 -3.08
N LEU A 32 5.94 8.42 -2.74
CA LEU A 32 6.48 7.47 -1.76
C LEU A 32 6.96 6.15 -2.38
N CYS A 33 7.30 6.17 -3.67
CA CYS A 33 7.74 4.97 -4.38
C CYS A 33 9.24 4.96 -4.66
N LEU A 34 9.85 3.77 -4.61
CA LEU A 34 11.20 3.49 -5.08
C LEU A 34 11.19 2.32 -6.06
N VAL A 35 12.06 2.38 -7.07
CA VAL A 35 12.33 1.24 -7.94
C VAL A 35 13.72 0.70 -7.61
N GLY A 36 13.79 -0.55 -7.19
CA GLY A 36 15.04 -1.26 -6.91
C GLY A 36 15.29 -2.39 -7.90
N CYS A 37 16.56 -2.73 -8.11
CA CYS A 37 16.97 -3.86 -8.94
C CYS A 37 17.89 -4.80 -8.16
N PHE A 38 17.64 -6.12 -8.23
CA PHE A 38 18.52 -7.12 -7.63
C PHE A 38 19.57 -7.59 -8.64
N LEU A 39 20.84 -7.33 -8.34
CA LEU A 39 21.99 -7.75 -9.15
C LEU A 39 22.40 -9.22 -8.91
N ALA A 40 21.44 -10.12 -8.74
CA ALA A 40 21.71 -11.55 -8.64
C ALA A 40 21.84 -12.16 -10.04
N MET A 41 22.75 -13.12 -10.23
CA MET A 41 22.81 -13.90 -11.48
C MET A 41 21.67 -14.94 -11.53
N SER A 42 21.13 -15.32 -10.37
CA SER A 42 20.03 -16.29 -10.22
C SER A 42 18.63 -15.66 -10.37
N VAL A 43 17.62 -16.54 -10.41
CA VAL A 43 16.20 -16.17 -10.30
C VAL A 43 15.89 -15.73 -8.87
N ILE A 44 15.13 -14.64 -8.72
CA ILE A 44 14.66 -14.15 -7.43
C ILE A 44 13.32 -14.81 -7.10
N HIS A 45 13.25 -15.53 -5.98
CA HIS A 45 12.00 -16.06 -5.47
C HIS A 45 11.18 -14.95 -4.82
N PHE A 46 10.26 -14.35 -5.59
CA PHE A 46 9.54 -13.13 -5.21
C PHE A 46 8.89 -13.16 -3.81
N PRO A 47 8.14 -14.22 -3.41
CA PRO A 47 7.53 -14.26 -2.07
C PRO A 47 8.54 -14.14 -0.93
N VAL A 48 9.70 -14.78 -1.08
CA VAL A 48 10.77 -14.79 -0.07
C VAL A 48 11.48 -13.45 -0.06
N MET A 49 11.85 -12.92 -1.23
CA MET A 49 12.44 -11.57 -1.33
C MET A 49 11.52 -10.52 -0.70
N ARG A 50 10.22 -10.56 -1.02
CA ARG A 50 9.22 -9.63 -0.48
C ARG A 50 9.18 -9.69 1.05
N SER A 51 9.09 -10.89 1.63
CA SER A 51 9.08 -11.03 3.09
C SER A 51 10.40 -10.59 3.71
N THR A 52 11.53 -10.89 3.09
CA THR A 52 12.85 -10.50 3.59
C THR A 52 13.00 -8.97 3.62
N MET A 53 12.65 -8.27 2.54
CA MET A 53 12.76 -6.80 2.48
C MET A 53 11.80 -6.12 3.45
N ALA A 54 10.55 -6.61 3.56
CA ALA A 54 9.59 -6.06 4.50
C ALA A 54 10.02 -6.27 5.97
N ASN A 55 10.63 -7.41 6.28
CA ASN A 55 11.14 -7.70 7.62
C ASN A 55 12.42 -6.95 7.95
N LEU A 56 13.30 -6.74 6.97
CA LEU A 56 14.55 -6.00 7.13
C LEU A 56 14.23 -4.55 7.52
N TRP A 57 13.56 -3.81 6.61
CA TRP A 57 13.21 -2.39 6.79
C TRP A 57 12.25 -2.12 7.93
N HIS A 58 11.48 -3.13 8.33
CA HIS A 58 10.47 -3.04 9.38
C HIS A 58 9.65 -1.73 9.35
N PRO A 59 9.11 -1.33 8.17
CA PRO A 59 8.46 -0.04 8.01
C PRO A 59 7.22 0.08 8.91
N VAL A 60 7.03 1.25 9.51
CA VAL A 60 5.98 1.48 10.51
C VAL A 60 4.59 1.26 9.91
N ARG A 61 4.38 1.64 8.65
CA ARG A 61 3.10 1.46 7.95
C ARG A 61 3.13 0.36 6.89
N GLY A 62 4.17 -0.45 6.86
CA GLY A 62 4.34 -1.48 5.84
C GLY A 62 4.87 -0.93 4.51
N VAL A 63 5.06 -1.85 3.58
CA VAL A 63 5.48 -1.56 2.20
C VAL A 63 4.75 -2.50 1.26
N GLN A 64 4.20 -1.97 0.17
CA GLN A 64 3.70 -2.77 -0.93
C GLN A 64 4.82 -2.98 -1.95
N ILE A 65 5.04 -4.23 -2.35
CA ILE A 65 6.09 -4.58 -3.30
C ILE A 65 5.45 -5.18 -4.55
N THR A 66 5.69 -4.55 -5.69
CA THR A 66 5.18 -4.99 -6.99
C THR A 66 6.35 -5.42 -7.88
N ASN A 67 6.22 -6.57 -8.54
CA ASN A 67 7.21 -7.06 -9.50
C ASN A 67 7.02 -6.36 -10.84
N LEU A 68 8.07 -5.67 -11.32
CA LEU A 68 8.08 -4.96 -12.62
C LEU A 68 8.76 -5.78 -13.73
N GLY A 69 9.18 -7.01 -13.44
CA GLY A 69 9.97 -7.83 -14.36
C GLY A 69 11.46 -7.44 -14.37
N GLU A 70 12.29 -8.22 -15.06
CA GLU A 70 13.73 -7.95 -15.22
C GLU A 70 14.49 -7.69 -13.89
N LYS A 71 14.05 -8.35 -12.80
CA LYS A 71 14.59 -8.17 -11.44
C LYS A 71 14.40 -6.75 -10.88
N ARG A 72 13.50 -5.96 -11.48
CA ARG A 72 13.06 -4.66 -10.96
C ARG A 72 11.80 -4.83 -10.11
N PHE A 73 11.75 -4.10 -9.01
CA PHE A 73 10.64 -4.11 -8.07
C PHE A 73 10.29 -2.68 -7.68
N LEU A 74 8.99 -2.40 -7.67
CA LEU A 74 8.44 -1.17 -7.13
C LEU A 74 8.15 -1.38 -5.64
N PHE A 75 8.70 -0.53 -4.81
CA PHE A 75 8.46 -0.45 -3.38
C PHE A 75 7.62 0.80 -3.12
N SER A 76 6.36 0.61 -2.73
CA SER A 76 5.43 1.68 -2.41
C SER A 76 5.28 1.75 -0.90
N PHE A 77 5.82 2.81 -0.30
CA PHE A 77 5.73 3.05 1.13
C PHE A 77 4.47 3.84 1.46
N PHE A 78 3.91 3.58 2.64
CA PHE A 78 2.71 4.28 3.13
C PHE A 78 3.04 5.46 4.06
N HIS A 79 4.33 5.71 4.29
CA HIS A 79 4.80 6.80 5.14
C HIS A 79 6.15 7.35 4.65
N LYS A 80 6.32 8.67 4.75
CA LYS A 80 7.57 9.33 4.34
C LYS A 80 8.78 8.90 5.17
N MET A 81 8.62 8.68 6.48
CA MET A 81 9.72 8.23 7.32
C MET A 81 10.26 6.86 6.90
N ASP A 82 9.36 5.94 6.51
CA ASP A 82 9.75 4.61 6.04
C ASP A 82 10.60 4.71 4.76
N LEU A 83 10.19 5.60 3.84
CA LEU A 83 10.96 5.91 2.63
C LEU A 83 12.34 6.52 2.95
N ASP A 84 12.37 7.50 3.85
CA ASP A 84 13.59 8.23 4.19
C ASP A 84 14.60 7.32 4.91
N GLN A 85 14.13 6.42 5.80
CA GLN A 85 14.96 5.38 6.44
C GLN A 85 15.66 4.51 5.38
N VAL A 86 14.89 3.98 4.42
CA VAL A 86 15.43 3.16 3.33
C VAL A 86 16.41 3.93 2.46
N LYS A 87 16.14 5.21 2.18
CA LYS A 87 17.06 6.07 1.41
C LYS A 87 18.36 6.36 2.13
N ASN A 88 18.33 6.45 3.46
CA ASN A 88 19.51 6.67 4.29
C ASN A 88 20.35 5.41 4.47
N GLY A 89 19.86 4.25 4.01
CA GLY A 89 20.54 2.97 4.13
C GLY A 89 20.36 2.32 5.51
N ASP A 90 19.42 2.82 6.31
CA ASP A 90 19.08 2.22 7.59
C ASP A 90 18.34 0.89 7.34
N PRO A 91 18.71 -0.19 8.07
CA PRO A 91 18.12 -1.50 7.90
C PRO A 91 16.63 -1.51 8.08
#